data_AF-A0A4Y8N190-F1
#
_entry.id   AF-A0A4Y8N190-F1
#
_cell.length_a   1.000
_cell.length_b   1.000
_cell.length_c   1.000
_cell.angle_alpha   90.00
_cell.angle_beta   90.00
_cell.angle_gamma   90.00
#
_symmetry.space_group_name_H-M   'P 1'
#
loop_
_entity.id
_entity.type
_entity.pdbx_description
1 polymer ?
#
loop_
_entity_poly.entity_id
_entity_poly.type
_entity_poly.pdbx_seq_one_letter_code
_entity_poly.pdbx_strand_id
1 'polypeptide(L)'
;MKKCPLIKKPCIESGCTFWTHLLGTNPNTGLPVDEFGCSISWLPILLIETARHTRGVQAAVESTRNEIVSRQDILNSAVRSAQRQVDRTETKSLPDGETNGR
;
A
#
# COMPACT_ATOMS: atom_id res chain seq x y z
N MET A 1 29.43 28.06 -7.27
CA MET A 1 29.66 27.10 -8.38
C MET A 1 29.40 25.68 -7.87
N LYS A 2 28.40 24.95 -8.41
CA LYS A 2 28.09 23.57 -7.97
C LYS A 2 29.25 22.64 -8.39
N LYS A 3 29.83 21.90 -7.43
CA LYS A 3 30.93 20.94 -7.68
C LYS A 3 30.34 19.59 -8.09
N CYS A 4 30.87 18.97 -9.16
CA CYS A 4 30.41 17.65 -9.60
C CYS A 4 31.08 16.54 -8.78
N PRO A 5 30.31 15.61 -8.17
CA PRO A 5 30.88 14.54 -7.33
C PRO A 5 31.69 13.52 -8.14
N LEU A 6 31.36 13.31 -9.42
CA LEU A 6 32.02 12.30 -10.27
C LEU A 6 33.41 12.74 -10.72
N ILE A 7 33.52 13.95 -11.29
CA ILE A 7 34.78 14.47 -11.83
C ILE A 7 35.59 15.27 -10.81
N LYS A 8 35.05 15.50 -9.60
CA LYS A 8 35.64 16.30 -8.50
C LYS A 8 36.09 17.71 -8.91
N LYS A 9 35.56 18.21 -10.03
CA LYS A 9 35.82 19.51 -10.66
C LYS A 9 34.52 20.34 -10.69
N PRO A 10 34.58 21.63 -11.08
CA PRO A 10 33.38 22.40 -11.38
C PRO A 10 32.46 21.69 -12.39
N CYS A 11 31.15 21.93 -12.31
CA CYS A 11 30.18 21.40 -13.26
C CYS A 11 30.54 21.87 -14.70
N ILE A 12 30.53 20.93 -15.65
CA ILE A 12 30.77 21.21 -17.08
C ILE A 12 29.47 21.37 -17.89
N GLU A 13 28.33 21.40 -17.18
CA GLU A 13 26.99 21.64 -17.74
C GLU A 13 26.72 20.76 -18.98
N SER A 14 26.39 21.36 -20.13
CA SER A 14 26.08 20.67 -21.39
C SER A 14 27.21 19.78 -21.93
N GLY A 15 28.43 19.90 -21.42
CA GLY A 15 29.52 18.97 -21.71
C GLY A 15 29.43 17.62 -21.00
N CYS A 16 28.44 17.42 -20.11
CA CYS A 16 28.21 16.18 -19.37
C CYS A 16 27.00 15.42 -19.92
N THR A 17 27.12 14.11 -20.13
CA THR A 17 26.00 13.23 -20.55
C THR A 17 24.82 13.25 -19.58
N PHE A 18 25.05 13.59 -18.31
CA PHE A 18 24.00 13.70 -17.29
C PHE A 18 23.35 15.08 -17.21
N TRP A 19 23.71 16.00 -18.11
CA TRP A 19 23.03 17.28 -18.23
C TRP A 19 21.71 17.09 -18.95
N THR A 20 20.61 17.34 -18.24
CA THR A 20 19.27 17.11 -18.75
C THR A 20 18.37 18.30 -18.43
N HIS A 21 17.38 18.49 -19.29
CA HIS A 21 16.25 19.36 -18.99
C HIS A 21 15.31 18.62 -18.03
N LEU A 22 15.01 19.22 -16.88
CA LEU A 22 14.02 18.69 -15.95
C LEU A 22 12.75 19.55 -16.04
N LEU A 23 11.67 18.93 -16.50
CA LEU A 23 10.35 19.52 -16.53
C LEU A 23 9.41 18.73 -15.61
N GLY A 24 8.69 19.44 -14.74
CA GLY A 24 7.73 18.79 -13.86
C GLY A 24 7.21 19.70 -12.75
N THR A 25 6.79 19.11 -11.65
CA THR A 25 6.31 19.82 -10.47
C THR A 25 7.11 19.38 -9.26
N ASN A 26 7.62 20.33 -8.48
CA ASN A 26 8.37 20.02 -7.27
C ASN A 26 7.45 19.32 -6.27
N PRO A 27 7.77 18.10 -5.82
CA PRO A 27 6.88 17.32 -4.96
C PRO A 27 6.73 17.91 -3.55
N ASN A 28 7.64 18.80 -3.13
CA ASN A 28 7.60 19.43 -1.81
C ASN A 28 6.85 20.76 -1.79
N THR A 29 6.97 21.57 -2.86
CA THR A 29 6.38 22.92 -2.91
C THR A 29 5.17 23.02 -3.83
N GLY A 30 4.97 22.05 -4.73
CA GLY A 30 3.91 22.08 -5.74
C GLY A 30 4.16 23.08 -6.88
N LEU A 31 5.29 23.78 -6.90
CA LEU A 31 5.63 24.74 -7.94
C LEU A 31 6.16 24.01 -9.20
N PRO A 32 5.89 24.55 -10.41
CA PRO A 32 6.48 24.02 -11.63
C PRO A 32 8.01 24.14 -11.59
N VAL A 33 8.69 23.11 -12.08
CA VAL A 33 10.13 23.06 -12.28
C VAL A 33 10.38 22.97 -13.78
N ASP A 34 11.15 23.92 -14.29
CA ASP A 34 11.59 24.01 -15.68
C ASP A 34 13.02 24.54 -15.67
N GLU A 35 14.00 23.64 -15.50
CA GLU A 35 15.40 24.02 -15.47
C GLU A 35 16.33 22.94 -16.02
N PHE A 36 17.45 23.37 -16.60
CA PHE A 36 18.54 22.48 -16.98
C PHE A 36 19.44 22.21 -15.78
N GLY A 37 19.82 20.95 -15.60
CA GLY A 37 20.67 20.57 -14.49
C GLY A 37 21.29 19.19 -14.62
N CYS A 38 22.17 18.87 -13.67
CA CYS A 38 22.76 17.54 -13.54
C CYS A 38 21.74 16.57 -12.96
N SER A 39 21.45 15.47 -13.65
CA SER A 39 20.51 14.43 -13.21
C SER A 39 20.81 13.88 -11.80
N ILE A 40 22.09 13.80 -11.43
CA ILE A 40 22.52 13.33 -10.10
C ILE A 40 22.10 14.30 -9.00
N SER A 41 22.12 15.61 -9.28
CA SER A 41 21.64 16.62 -8.32
C SER A 41 20.13 16.51 -8.10
N TRP A 42 19.39 15.96 -9.08
CA TRP A 42 17.95 15.77 -9.01
C TRP A 42 17.53 14.48 -8.31
N LEU A 43 18.44 13.53 -8.12
CA LEU A 43 18.14 12.24 -7.49
C LEU A 43 17.41 12.36 -6.16
N PRO A 44 17.80 13.22 -5.20
CA PRO A 44 17.08 13.33 -3.94
C PRO A 44 15.61 13.72 -4.13
N ILE A 45 15.31 14.64 -5.05
CA ILE A 45 13.94 15.08 -5.34
C ILE A 45 13.15 13.96 -6.03
N LEU A 46 13.75 13.28 -7.01
CA LEU A 46 13.11 12.15 -7.72
C LEU A 46 12.83 10.97 -6.77
N LEU A 47 13.72 10.70 -5.83
CA LEU A 47 13.52 9.67 -4.80
C LEU A 47 12.40 10.04 -3.83
N ILE A 48 12.27 11.31 -3.46
CA ILE A 48 11.14 11.79 -2.65
C ILE A 48 9.82 11.58 -3.38
N GLU A 49 9.74 11.89 -4.67
CA GLU A 49 8.52 11.68 -5.45
C GLU A 49 8.18 10.18 -5.59
N THR A 50 9.19 9.35 -5.84
CA THR A 50 9.03 7.88 -5.86
C THR A 50 8.49 7.38 -4.52
N ALA A 51 9.02 7.86 -3.39
CA ALA A 51 8.52 7.51 -2.06
C ALA A 51 7.08 8.00 -1.83
N ARG A 52 6.70 9.16 -2.38
CA ARG A 52 5.33 9.69 -2.29
C ARG A 52 4.34 8.80 -3.04
N HIS A 53 4.68 8.37 -4.25
CA HIS A 53 3.86 7.40 -4.99
C HIS A 53 3.74 6.06 -4.25
N THR A 54 4.85 5.54 -3.72
CA THR A 54 4.84 4.29 -2.96
C THR A 54 3.94 4.37 -1.73
N ARG A 55 3.93 5.49 -0.99
CA ARG A 55 3.01 5.70 0.14
C ARG A 55 1.53 5.60 -0.27
N GLY A 56 1.17 6.12 -1.44
CA GLY A 56 -0.18 5.99 -1.98
C GLY A 56 -0.57 4.54 -2.26
N VAL A 57 0.35 3.76 -2.86
CA VAL A 57 0.15 2.33 -3.10
C VAL A 57 0.00 1.56 -1.79
N GLN A 58 0.83 1.84 -0.79
CA GLN A 58 0.73 1.20 0.53
C GLN A 58 -0.62 1.45 1.19
N ALA A 59 -1.14 2.69 1.12
CA ALA A 59 -2.46 3.03 1.65
C ALA A 59 -3.58 2.23 0.96
N ALA A 60 -3.50 2.04 -0.37
CA ALA A 60 -4.47 1.24 -1.12
C ALA A 60 -4.41 -0.26 -0.79
N VAL A 61 -3.21 -0.79 -0.52
CA VAL A 61 -3.06 -2.18 -0.07
C VAL A 61 -3.64 -2.37 1.33
N GLU A 62 -3.39 -1.43 2.25
CA GLU A 62 -3.94 -1.50 3.60
C GLU A 62 -5.48 -1.39 3.61
N SER A 63 -6.07 -0.54 2.77
CA SER A 63 -7.55 -0.48 2.64
C SER A 63 -8.12 -1.78 2.07
N THR A 64 -7.46 -2.36 1.07
CA THR A 64 -7.85 -3.66 0.51
C THR A 64 -7.77 -4.76 1.56
N ARG A 65 -6.72 -4.76 2.39
CA ARG A 65 -6.58 -5.68 3.52
C ARG A 65 -7.73 -5.55 4.51
N ASN A 66 -8.12 -4.32 4.87
CA ASN A 66 -9.23 -4.05 5.79
C ASN A 66 -10.57 -4.57 5.23
N GLU A 67 -10.84 -4.37 3.94
CA GLU A 67 -12.03 -4.90 3.27
C GLU A 67 -12.09 -6.43 3.27
N ILE A 68 -10.94 -7.09 3.06
CA ILE A 68 -10.86 -8.56 3.12
C ILE A 68 -11.17 -9.06 4.54
N VAL A 69 -10.60 -8.44 5.57
CA VAL A 69 -10.87 -8.80 6.98
C VAL A 69 -12.36 -8.61 7.29
N SER A 70 -12.95 -7.48 6.90
CA SER A 70 -14.38 -7.21 7.10
C SER A 70 -15.27 -8.29 6.45
N ARG A 71 -14.97 -8.68 5.21
CA ARG A 71 -15.69 -9.75 4.51
C ARG A 71 -15.51 -11.10 5.20
N GLN A 72 -14.30 -11.40 5.66
CA GLN A 72 -14.02 -12.64 6.38
C GLN A 72 -14.76 -12.71 7.72
N ASP A 73 -14.88 -11.61 8.45
CA ASP A 73 -15.65 -11.54 9.70
C ASP A 73 -17.15 -11.81 9.46
N ILE A 74 -17.71 -11.25 8.39
CA ILE A 74 -19.10 -11.52 7.97
C ILE A 74 -19.26 -13.01 7.68
N LEU A 75 -18.38 -13.60 6.87
CA LEU A 75 -18.42 -15.03 6.55
C LEU A 75 -18.31 -15.90 7.81
N ASN A 76 -17.36 -15.60 8.69
CA ASN A 76 -17.17 -16.32 9.94
C ASN A 76 -18.41 -16.23 10.85
N SER A 77 -19.08 -15.06 10.89
CA SER A 77 -20.32 -14.90 11.64
C SER A 77 -21.46 -15.76 11.08
N ALA A 78 -21.57 -15.86 9.76
CA ALA A 78 -22.56 -16.69 9.08
C ALA A 78 -22.30 -18.19 9.28
N VAL A 79 -21.03 -18.61 9.26
CA VAL A 79 -20.65 -20.00 9.57
C VAL A 79 -21.01 -20.34 11.03
N ARG A 80 -20.70 -19.46 11.98
CA ARG A 80 -21.03 -19.66 13.40
C ARG A 80 -22.54 -19.72 13.64
N SER A 81 -23.33 -18.90 12.95
CA SER A 81 -24.80 -18.96 13.08
C SER A 81 -25.37 -20.24 12.48
N ALA A 82 -24.80 -20.73 11.37
CA ALA A 82 -25.16 -22.02 10.79
C ALA A 82 -24.81 -23.21 11.73
N GLN A 83 -23.64 -23.21 12.35
CA GLN A 83 -23.24 -24.23 13.33
C GLN A 83 -24.22 -24.32 14.50
N ARG A 84 -24.65 -23.18 15.06
CA ARG A 84 -25.65 -23.15 16.14
C ARG A 84 -27.00 -23.76 15.73
N GLN A 85 -27.38 -23.70 14.46
CA GLN A 85 -28.60 -24.32 13.97
C GLN A 85 -28.46 -25.84 13.85
N VAL A 86 -27.29 -26.34 13.43
CA VAL A 86 -27.00 -27.79 13.38
C VAL A 86 -27.07 -28.38 14.79
N ASP A 87 -26.37 -27.79 15.76
CA ASP A 87 -26.37 -28.26 17.16
C ASP A 87 -27.79 -28.31 17.75
N ARG A 88 -28.61 -27.28 17.49
CA ARG A 88 -30.01 -27.22 17.96
C ARG A 88 -30.88 -28.31 17.32
N THR A 89 -30.56 -28.73 16.11
CA THR A 89 -31.33 -29.76 15.39
C THR A 89 -30.98 -31.15 15.91
N GLU A 90 -29.71 -31.39 16.27
CA GLU A 90 -29.27 -32.63 16.91
C GLU A 90 -29.88 -32.83 18.31
N THR A 91 -29.92 -31.79 19.17
CA THR A 91 -30.51 -31.90 20.51
C THR A 91 -32.01 -32.20 20.50
N LYS A 92 -32.74 -31.86 19.42
CA LYS A 92 -34.17 -32.17 19.27
C LYS A 92 -34.44 -33.61 18.80
N SER A 93 -33.40 -34.33 18.37
CA SER A 93 -33.50 -35.71 17.85
C SER A 93 -33.18 -36.80 18.87
N LEU A 94 -32.89 -36.45 20.14
CA LEU A 94 -32.84 -37.43 21.22
C LEU A 94 -34.30 -37.76 21.62
N PRO A 95 -34.82 -38.97 21.32
CA PRO A 95 -36.18 -39.30 21.68
C PRO A 95 -36.27 -39.35 23.21
N ASP A 96 -37.32 -38.73 23.75
CA ASP A 96 -37.72 -38.94 25.13
C ASP A 96 -37.80 -40.46 25.36
N GLY A 97 -36.85 -40.99 26.11
CA GLY A 97 -36.77 -42.41 26.40
C GLY A 97 -38.02 -42.83 27.15
N GLU A 98 -38.92 -43.52 26.44
CA GLU A 98 -39.87 -44.44 27.05
C GLU A 98 -39.08 -45.47 27.86
N THR A 99 -39.14 -45.39 29.19
CA THR A 99 -39.01 -46.58 30.04
C THR A 99 -40.22 -46.67 30.95
N ASN A 100 -41.21 -47.38 30.40
CA ASN A 100 -42.32 -48.05 31.06
C ASN A 100 -41.84 -48.90 32.26
N GLY A 101 -42.58 -48.83 33.38
CA GLY A 101 -42.87 -49.99 34.23
C GLY A 101 -42.08 -50.15 35.52
N ARG A 102 -42.67 -49.72 36.65
CA ARG A 102 -42.95 -50.59 37.80
C ARG A 102 -44.06 -50.01 38.67
#